data_AF-A0A3N6NRQ3-F1
#
_entry.id   AF-A0A3N6NRQ3-F1
#
_cell.length_a   1.000
_cell.length_b   1.000
_cell.length_c   1.000
_cell.angle_alpha   90.00
_cell.angle_beta   90.00
_cell.angle_gamma   90.00
#
_symmetry.space_group_name_H-M   'P 1'
#
loop_
_entity.id
_entity.type
_entity.pdbx_description
1 polymer ?
#
loop_
_entity_poly.entity_id
_entity_poly.type
_entity_poly.pdbx_seq_one_letter_code
_entity_poly.pdbx_strand_id
1 'polypeptide(L)'
;MKAIVFSFAMLGSHSFVPVSDRLPELRVEALCKATSETDKAMGLALPQSFSDCMRDETAAQEQLATVWLTVKPALRDACEGEATTGGIQSYVDLLTCIQMTDTASAVAPASPLRGGSKNRNKQ
;
A
#
# COMPACT_ATOMS: atom_id res chain seq x y z
N MET A 1 -12.38 -44.41 35.31
CA MET A 1 -12.41 -43.02 34.80
C MET A 1 -11.72 -43.01 33.45
N LYS A 2 -12.43 -42.69 32.37
CA LYS A 2 -11.89 -42.68 30.99
C LYS A 2 -11.88 -41.22 30.52
N ALA A 3 -10.70 -40.66 30.32
CA ALA A 3 -10.53 -39.31 29.80
C ALA A 3 -10.53 -39.36 28.27
N ILE A 4 -11.41 -38.60 27.63
CA ILE A 4 -11.45 -38.40 26.19
C ILE A 4 -10.80 -37.05 25.92
N VAL A 5 -9.71 -37.05 25.15
CA VAL A 5 -9.01 -35.84 24.72
C VAL A 5 -9.58 -35.43 23.37
N PHE A 6 -10.27 -34.29 23.30
CA PHE A 6 -10.79 -33.72 22.06
C PHE A 6 -9.74 -32.76 21.49
N SER A 7 -9.09 -33.15 20.39
CA SER A 7 -8.19 -32.30 19.63
C SER A 7 -8.99 -31.34 18.74
N PHE A 8 -8.90 -30.04 19.01
CA PHE A 8 -9.45 -28.99 18.15
C PHE A 8 -8.43 -28.66 17.05
N ALA A 9 -8.66 -29.15 15.83
CA ALA A 9 -7.90 -28.73 14.66
C ALA A 9 -8.43 -27.37 14.18
N MET A 10 -7.63 -26.31 14.35
CA MET A 10 -7.91 -25.00 13.77
C MET A 10 -7.67 -25.06 12.26
N LEU A 11 -8.72 -25.21 11.46
CA LEU A 11 -8.67 -24.97 10.02
C LEU A 11 -8.69 -23.45 9.80
N GLY A 12 -7.52 -22.88 9.52
CA GLY A 12 -7.39 -21.48 9.13
C GLY A 12 -8.11 -21.21 7.80
N SER A 13 -9.24 -20.53 7.86
CA SER A 13 -9.99 -20.04 6.70
C SER A 13 -9.14 -18.99 5.99
N HIS A 14 -8.54 -19.34 4.85
CA HIS A 14 -7.96 -18.35 3.96
C HIS A 14 -9.12 -17.69 3.22
N SER A 15 -9.48 -16.48 3.62
CA SER A 15 -10.43 -15.65 2.90
C SER A 15 -9.84 -15.34 1.53
N PHE A 16 -10.30 -16.03 0.50
CA PHE A 16 -10.03 -15.63 -0.88
C PHE A 16 -10.90 -14.42 -1.16
N VAL A 17 -10.32 -13.22 -1.06
CA VAL A 17 -10.96 -12.01 -1.56
C VAL A 17 -10.87 -12.08 -3.08
N PRO A 18 -12.00 -12.11 -3.80
CA PRO A 18 -11.95 -12.08 -5.25
C PRO A 18 -11.33 -10.76 -5.69
N VAL A 19 -10.23 -10.83 -6.44
CA VAL A 19 -9.60 -9.64 -7.02
C VAL A 19 -10.56 -9.05 -8.04
N SER A 20 -10.97 -7.81 -7.82
CA SER A 20 -11.72 -7.07 -8.82
C SER A 20 -10.78 -6.72 -9.97
N ASP A 21 -11.11 -7.15 -11.19
CA ASP A 21 -10.44 -6.66 -12.40
C ASP A 21 -10.74 -5.17 -12.66
N ARG A 22 -11.64 -4.57 -11.89
CA ARG A 22 -11.93 -3.14 -11.95
C ARG A 22 -10.94 -2.38 -11.07
N LEU A 23 -10.49 -1.24 -11.58
CA LEU A 23 -9.72 -0.29 -10.79
C LEU A 23 -10.58 0.17 -9.57
N PRO A 24 -10.02 0.23 -8.35
CA PRO A 24 -10.79 0.62 -7.17
C PRO A 24 -11.24 2.08 -7.27
N GLU A 25 -12.41 2.38 -6.71
CA GLU A 25 -12.92 3.74 -6.58
C GLU A 25 -12.39 4.35 -5.28
N LEU A 26 -11.35 5.19 -5.38
CA LEU A 26 -10.71 5.83 -4.23
C LEU A 26 -11.34 7.19 -3.94
N ARG A 27 -11.58 7.48 -2.66
CA ARG A 27 -12.19 8.76 -2.21
C ARG A 27 -11.17 9.91 -2.15
N VAL A 28 -10.58 10.24 -3.30
CA VAL A 28 -9.49 11.23 -3.42
C VAL A 28 -9.90 12.65 -3.03
N GLU A 29 -11.16 13.05 -3.21
CA GLU A 29 -11.63 14.39 -2.80
C GLU A 29 -11.50 14.59 -1.28
N ALA A 30 -11.80 13.56 -0.49
CA ALA A 30 -11.68 13.61 0.96
C ALA A 30 -10.20 13.73 1.39
N LEU A 31 -9.32 12.97 0.72
CA LEU A 31 -7.88 13.07 0.89
C LEU A 31 -7.39 14.50 0.58
N CYS A 32 -7.67 15.00 -0.62
CA CYS A 32 -7.18 16.30 -1.07
C CYS A 32 -7.67 17.47 -0.20
N LYS A 33 -8.91 17.39 0.30
CA LYS A 33 -9.42 18.37 1.25
C LYS A 33 -8.66 18.30 2.57
N ALA A 34 -8.50 17.10 3.14
CA ALA A 34 -7.78 16.91 4.39
C ALA A 34 -6.32 17.37 4.30
N THR A 35 -5.61 17.04 3.22
CA THR A 35 -4.22 17.47 3.00
C THR A 35 -4.12 18.98 2.92
N SER A 36 -4.98 19.64 2.12
CA SER A 36 -4.94 21.11 2.00
C SER A 36 -5.26 21.83 3.31
N GLU A 37 -6.22 21.30 4.10
CA GLU A 37 -6.56 21.85 5.42
C GLU A 37 -5.41 21.64 6.43
N THR A 38 -4.80 20.46 6.42
CA THR A 38 -3.69 20.10 7.31
C THR A 38 -2.45 20.96 7.01
N ASP A 39 -2.06 21.09 5.74
CA ASP A 39 -0.91 21.89 5.34
C ASP A 39 -1.07 23.37 5.71
N LYS A 40 -2.29 23.91 5.55
CA LYS A 40 -2.63 25.27 5.99
C LYS A 40 -2.55 25.41 7.51
N ALA A 41 -3.11 24.45 8.25
CA ALA A 41 -3.08 24.45 9.70
C ALA A 41 -1.65 24.35 10.26
N MET A 42 -0.76 23.64 9.57
CA MET A 42 0.66 23.54 9.90
C MET A 42 1.49 24.75 9.45
N GLY A 43 0.91 25.67 8.65
CA GLY A 43 1.62 26.83 8.13
C GLY A 43 2.80 26.46 7.22
N LEU A 44 2.66 25.39 6.43
CA LEU A 44 3.72 24.98 5.51
C LEU A 44 4.03 26.11 4.52
N ALA A 45 5.31 26.29 4.19
CA ALA A 45 5.74 27.31 3.23
C ALA A 45 5.21 27.03 1.80
N LEU A 46 4.98 25.75 1.48
CA LEU A 46 4.45 25.28 0.20
C LEU A 46 3.30 24.30 0.50
N PRO A 47 2.12 24.80 0.88
CA PRO A 47 0.98 23.94 1.17
C PRO A 47 0.44 23.35 -0.14
N GLN A 48 0.05 22.08 -0.11
CA GLN A 48 -0.64 21.47 -1.24
C GLN A 48 -2.02 22.13 -1.42
N SER A 49 -2.30 22.62 -2.62
CA SER A 49 -3.64 23.11 -2.95
C SER A 49 -4.56 21.92 -3.25
N PHE A 50 -5.85 22.09 -2.98
CA PHE A 50 -6.85 21.08 -3.35
C PHE A 50 -6.81 20.76 -4.85
N SER A 51 -6.66 21.77 -5.71
CA SER A 51 -6.60 21.60 -7.16
C SER A 51 -5.36 20.85 -7.63
N ASP A 52 -4.20 21.13 -7.03
CA ASP A 52 -2.96 20.42 -7.38
C ASP A 52 -3.06 18.95 -6.98
N CYS A 53 -3.56 18.68 -5.76
CA CYS A 53 -3.83 17.32 -5.31
C CYS A 53 -4.78 16.57 -6.27
N MET A 54 -5.93 17.16 -6.60
CA MET A 54 -6.91 16.53 -7.49
C MET A 54 -6.33 16.27 -8.89
N ARG A 55 -5.50 17.18 -9.41
CA ARG A 55 -4.79 16.98 -10.68
C ARG A 55 -3.88 15.75 -10.60
N ASP A 56 -3.07 15.66 -9.55
CA ASP A 56 -2.08 14.59 -9.41
C ASP A 56 -2.77 13.22 -9.22
N GLU A 57 -3.84 13.18 -8.42
CA GLU A 57 -4.67 11.98 -8.22
C GLU A 57 -5.39 11.55 -9.51
N THR A 58 -5.92 12.49 -10.28
CA THR A 58 -6.58 12.18 -11.57
C THR A 58 -5.57 11.64 -12.57
N ALA A 59 -4.39 12.26 -12.67
CA ALA A 59 -3.33 11.80 -13.56
C ALA A 59 -2.83 10.40 -13.18
N ALA A 60 -2.75 10.08 -11.89
CA ALA A 60 -2.40 8.76 -11.41
C ALA A 60 -3.49 7.72 -11.72
N GLN A 61 -4.77 8.09 -11.54
CA GLN A 61 -5.91 7.24 -11.90
C GLN A 61 -5.91 6.89 -13.39
N GLU A 62 -5.69 7.87 -14.26
CA GLU A 62 -5.60 7.68 -15.71
C GLU A 62 -4.46 6.72 -16.07
N GLN A 63 -3.28 6.89 -15.47
CA GLN A 63 -2.15 5.99 -15.67
C GLN A 63 -2.47 4.57 -15.19
N LEU A 64 -3.03 4.42 -14.00
CA LEU A 64 -3.46 3.13 -13.47
C LEU A 64 -4.45 2.44 -14.41
N ALA A 65 -5.42 3.16 -14.97
CA ALA A 65 -6.37 2.59 -15.91
C ALA A 65 -5.71 1.95 -17.13
N THR A 66 -4.53 2.43 -17.55
CA THR A 66 -3.78 1.85 -18.68
C THR A 66 -3.02 0.56 -18.32
N VAL A 67 -2.59 0.41 -17.07
CA VAL A 67 -1.73 -0.71 -16.64
C VAL A 67 -2.43 -1.72 -15.72
N TRP A 68 -3.60 -1.39 -15.16
CA TRP A 68 -4.23 -2.17 -14.09
C TRP A 68 -4.42 -3.65 -14.41
N LEU A 69 -4.80 -3.97 -15.65
CA LEU A 69 -5.03 -5.35 -16.08
C LEU A 69 -3.74 -6.11 -16.41
N THR A 70 -2.60 -5.42 -16.54
CA THR A 70 -1.29 -6.05 -16.78
C THR A 70 -0.58 -6.41 -15.46
N VAL A 71 -0.95 -5.73 -14.38
CA VAL A 71 -0.43 -5.97 -13.03
C VAL A 71 -1.01 -7.28 -12.47
N LYS A 72 -0.15 -8.10 -11.84
CA LYS A 72 -0.56 -9.38 -11.26
C LYS A 72 -1.61 -9.16 -10.17
N PRO A 73 -2.70 -9.97 -10.10
CA PRO A 73 -3.76 -9.80 -9.11
C PRO A 73 -3.28 -9.65 -7.67
N ALA A 74 -2.35 -10.49 -7.20
CA ALA A 74 -1.80 -10.41 -5.85
C ALA A 74 -1.06 -9.10 -5.55
N LEU A 75 -0.45 -8.47 -6.58
CA LEU A 75 0.19 -7.17 -6.42
C LEU A 75 -0.83 -6.04 -6.37
N ARG A 76 -1.92 -6.15 -7.14
CA ARG A 76 -3.06 -5.22 -7.07
C ARG A 76 -3.65 -5.18 -5.67
N ASP A 77 -3.91 -6.35 -5.08
CA ASP A 77 -4.45 -6.45 -3.72
C ASP A 77 -3.51 -5.86 -2.67
N ALA A 78 -2.21 -6.18 -2.77
CA ALA A 78 -1.21 -5.67 -1.83
C ALA A 78 -1.11 -4.15 -1.88
N CYS A 79 -1.00 -3.57 -3.09
CA CYS A 79 -0.87 -2.14 -3.26
C CYS A 79 -2.18 -1.38 -3.00
N GLU A 80 -3.34 -1.96 -3.30
CA GLU A 80 -4.64 -1.38 -2.90
C GLU A 80 -4.77 -1.35 -1.37
N GLY A 81 -4.36 -2.42 -0.69
CA GLY A 81 -4.32 -2.45 0.78
C GLY A 81 -3.43 -1.36 1.36
N GLU A 82 -2.24 -1.14 0.79
CA GLU A 82 -1.33 -0.06 1.20
C GLU A 82 -1.93 1.32 0.94
N ALA A 83 -2.43 1.56 -0.28
CA ALA A 83 -2.99 2.83 -0.72
C ALA A 83 -4.31 3.23 -0.05
N THR A 84 -4.94 2.30 0.68
CA THR A 84 -6.18 2.52 1.44
C THR A 84 -5.97 2.50 2.97
N THR A 85 -4.74 2.23 3.43
CA THR A 85 -4.42 2.08 4.84
C THR A 85 -4.60 3.39 5.61
N GLY A 86 -5.10 3.30 6.85
CA GLY A 86 -5.28 4.47 7.71
C GLY A 86 -6.42 5.40 7.27
N GLY A 87 -7.28 4.96 6.33
CA GLY A 87 -8.39 5.76 5.81
C GLY A 87 -7.96 6.79 4.75
N ILE A 88 -6.67 6.85 4.44
CA ILE A 88 -6.11 7.57 3.30
C ILE A 88 -6.42 6.76 2.05
N GLN A 89 -6.79 7.41 0.94
CA GLN A 89 -7.10 6.75 -0.32
C GLN A 89 -6.50 7.56 -1.47
N SER A 90 -5.37 7.10 -2.01
CA SER A 90 -4.59 7.79 -3.04
C SER A 90 -4.29 6.89 -4.24
N TYR A 91 -4.61 7.35 -5.45
CA TYR A 91 -4.15 6.74 -6.69
C TYR A 91 -2.66 6.95 -6.91
N VAL A 92 -2.09 8.07 -6.43
CA VAL A 92 -0.64 8.31 -6.47
C VAL A 92 0.09 7.24 -5.67
N ASP A 93 -0.35 6.92 -4.45
CA ASP A 93 0.25 5.87 -3.63
C ASP A 93 0.09 4.48 -4.27
N LEU A 94 -1.11 4.18 -4.80
CA LEU A 94 -1.38 2.91 -5.49
C LEU A 94 -0.46 2.71 -6.70
N LEU A 95 -0.36 3.72 -7.56
CA LEU A 95 0.52 3.71 -8.72
C LEU A 95 1.98 3.56 -8.32
N THR A 96 2.40 4.29 -7.29
CA THR A 96 3.78 4.26 -6.78
C THR A 96 4.13 2.87 -6.24
N CYS A 97 3.24 2.24 -5.46
CA CYS A 97 3.47 0.89 -4.94
C CYS A 97 3.68 -0.14 -6.07
N ILE A 98 2.86 -0.07 -7.12
CA ILE A 98 2.96 -0.95 -8.29
C ILE A 98 4.31 -0.74 -8.97
N GLN A 99 4.67 0.52 -9.27
CA GLN A 99 5.93 0.86 -9.93
C GLN A 99 7.16 0.44 -9.10
N MET A 100 7.11 0.61 -7.77
CA MET A 100 8.19 0.22 -6.87
C MET A 100 8.34 -1.30 -6.78
N THR A 101 7.25 -2.05 -6.79
CA THR A 101 7.32 -3.51 -6.69
C THR A 101 7.69 -4.18 -8.01
N ASP A 102 7.24 -3.61 -9.13
CA ASP A 102 7.65 -4.05 -10.46
C ASP A 102 9.14 -3.79 -10.69
N THR A 103 9.65 -2.62 -10.27
CA THR A 103 11.10 -2.33 -10.31
C THR A 103 11.90 -3.20 -9.35
N ALA A 104 11.43 -3.45 -8.14
CA ALA A 104 12.08 -4.36 -7.20
C ALA A 104 12.12 -5.82 -7.72
N SER A 105 11.11 -6.24 -8.48
CA SER A 105 11.10 -7.54 -9.16
C SER A 105 12.11 -7.61 -10.31
N ALA A 106 12.45 -6.46 -10.91
CA ALA A 106 13.44 -6.36 -11.98
C ALA A 106 14.90 -6.29 -11.47
N VAL A 107 15.10 -5.86 -10.21
CA VAL A 107 16.42 -5.82 -9.57
C VAL A 107 16.65 -7.13 -8.80
N ALA A 108 17.75 -7.83 -9.09
CA ALA A 108 18.12 -9.10 -8.45
C ALA A 108 17.99 -9.06 -6.90
N PRO A 109 17.68 -10.20 -6.23
CA PRO A 109 17.38 -10.19 -4.80
C PRO A 109 18.49 -9.52 -4.01
N ALA A 110 18.09 -8.54 -3.19
CA ALA A 110 18.99 -7.83 -2.30
C ALA A 110 19.80 -8.85 -1.48
N SER A 111 21.12 -8.75 -1.55
CA SER A 111 22.02 -9.50 -0.67
C SER A 111 21.52 -9.36 0.78
N PRO A 112 21.50 -10.44 1.58
CA PRO A 112 21.02 -10.38 2.95
C PRO A 112 21.71 -9.23 3.67
N LEU A 113 20.91 -8.33 4.27
CA LEU A 113 21.44 -7.25 5.10
C LEU A 113 22.24 -7.90 6.24
N ARG A 114 23.56 -7.94 6.08
CA ARG A 114 24.48 -8.49 7.07
C ARG A 114 24.49 -7.51 8.24
N GLY A 115 23.64 -7.77 9.23
CA GLY A 115 23.59 -7.00 10.47
C GLY A 115 24.99 -6.86 11.06
N GLY A 116 25.41 -5.63 11.33
CA GLY A 116 26.71 -5.31 11.92
C GLY A 116 26.90 -6.08 13.23
N SER A 117 27.84 -7.02 13.21
CA SER A 117 28.18 -7.86 14.36
C SER A 117 28.57 -6.99 15.55
N LYS A 118 27.81 -7.13 16.63
CA LYS A 118 27.96 -6.44 17.91
C LYS A 118 29.22 -6.94 18.62
N ASN A 119 30.38 -6.38 18.28
CA ASN A 119 31.58 -6.54 19.09
C ASN A 119 31.48 -5.60 20.30
N ARG A 120 30.74 -6.03 21.34
CA ARG A 120 30.85 -5.41 22.67
C ARG A 120 32.18 -5.86 23.26
N ASN A 121 33.21 -5.04 23.06
CA ASN A 121 34.49 -5.19 23.71
C ASN A 121 34.27 -5.07 25.23
N LYS A 122 34.58 -6.12 25.98
CA LYS A 122 34.77 -6.04 27.44
C LYS A 122 36.17 -5.51 27.67
N GLN A 123 36.27 -4.27 28.16
CA GLN A 123 37.35 -3.81 29.04
C GLN A 123 36.74 -2.89 30.08
#